data_AF-A0A3M1Y3S1-F1
#
_entry.id   AF-A0A3M1Y3S1-F1
#
_cell.length_a   1.000
_cell.length_b   1.000
_cell.length_c   1.000
_cell.angle_alpha   90.00
_cell.angle_beta   90.00
_cell.angle_gamma   90.00
#
_symmetry.space_group_name_H-M   'P 1'
#
loop_
_entity.id
_entity.type
_entity.pdbx_description
1 polymer ?
#
loop_
_entity_poly.entity_id
_entity_poly.type
_entity_poly.pdbx_seq_one_letter_code
_entity_poly.pdbx_strand_id
1 'polypeptide(L)'
;MKSWSNRLSYVGAGVSLALFVLFGLMPGTLISGLIGLKVIGALFGIPVEPTLVSRLLLAVFLFTGVFVTALIFVIAGTTIGWLVGLLIDGLIKRQRAVAIKKAH
;
A
#
# COMPACT_ATOMS: atom_id res chain seq x y z
N MET A 1 -8.86 15.84 -23.37
CA MET A 1 -9.24 15.54 -21.97
C MET A 1 -7.98 15.48 -21.12
N LYS A 2 -7.70 16.49 -20.28
CA LYS A 2 -6.53 16.54 -19.38
C LYS A 2 -7.09 16.63 -17.95
N SER A 3 -7.46 15.50 -17.35
CA SER A 3 -7.98 15.49 -15.97
C SER A 3 -6.83 15.48 -14.98
N TRP A 4 -6.88 16.37 -14.00
CA TRP A 4 -5.90 16.48 -12.93
C TRP A 4 -5.90 15.22 -12.03
N SER A 5 -7.03 14.50 -12.01
CA SER A 5 -7.20 13.20 -11.35
C SER A 5 -6.12 12.15 -11.74
N ASN A 6 -5.71 12.06 -13.00
CA ASN A 6 -4.68 11.09 -13.42
C ASN A 6 -3.28 11.44 -12.87
N ARG A 7 -2.97 12.74 -12.76
CA ARG A 7 -1.68 13.21 -12.23
C ARG A 7 -1.59 13.01 -10.73
N LEU A 8 -2.66 13.33 -9.99
CA LEU A 8 -2.71 13.08 -8.55
C LEU A 8 -2.71 11.58 -8.22
N SER A 9 -3.34 10.74 -9.05
CA SER A 9 -3.29 9.29 -8.86
C SER A 9 -1.86 8.75 -9.02
N TYR A 10 -1.10 9.24 -10.01
CA TYR A 10 0.29 8.84 -10.23
C TYR A 10 1.22 9.30 -9.10
N VAL A 11 1.01 10.52 -8.59
CA VAL A 11 1.74 11.05 -7.43
C VAL A 11 1.38 10.26 -6.16
N GLY A 12 0.10 9.93 -5.95
CA GLY A 12 -0.35 9.11 -4.82
C GLY A 12 0.21 7.68 -4.84
N ALA A 13 0.33 7.07 -6.02
CA ALA A 13 0.99 5.77 -6.18
C ALA A 13 2.49 5.85 -5.85
N GLY A 14 3.19 6.90 -6.28
CA GLY A 14 4.60 7.11 -5.95
C GLY A 14 4.83 7.37 -4.45
N VAL A 15 4.00 8.21 -3.83
CA VAL A 15 4.11 8.58 -2.41
C VAL A 15 3.86 7.38 -1.49
N SER A 16 2.86 6.55 -1.79
CA SER A 16 2.59 5.35 -0.99
C SER A 16 3.68 4.29 -1.10
N LEU A 17 4.34 4.17 -2.26
CA LEU A 17 5.51 3.31 -2.41
C LEU A 17 6.67 3.78 -1.51
N ALA A 18 6.91 5.10 -1.45
CA ALA A 18 7.91 5.67 -0.55
C ALA A 18 7.54 5.46 0.92
N LEU A 19 6.27 5.67 1.29
CA LEU A 19 5.78 5.37 2.65
C LEU A 19 5.90 3.88 3.00
N PHE A 20 5.67 2.98 2.05
CA PHE A 20 5.84 1.55 2.26
C PHE A 20 7.29 1.20 2.58
N VAL A 21 8.25 1.76 1.86
CA VAL A 21 9.68 1.49 2.12
C VAL A 21 10.11 2.02 3.50
N LEU A 22 9.63 3.21 3.89
CA LEU A 22 10.01 3.84 5.16
C LEU A 22 9.29 3.25 6.39
N PHE A 23 7.99 2.97 6.27
CA PHE A 23 7.14 2.61 7.40
C PHE A 23 6.44 1.26 7.26
N GLY A 24 6.22 0.77 6.05
CA GLY A 24 5.49 -0.48 5.79
C GLY A 24 6.39 -1.73 5.81
N LEU A 25 7.65 -1.59 5.43
CA LEU A 25 8.59 -2.72 5.30
C LEU A 25 8.91 -3.34 6.67
N MET A 26 9.08 -2.52 7.70
CA MET A 26 9.37 -2.97 9.06
C MET A 26 8.19 -3.75 9.70
N PRO A 27 6.96 -3.22 9.79
CA PRO A 27 5.82 -3.97 10.32
C PRO A 27 5.45 -5.16 9.41
N GLY A 28 5.60 -5.01 8.08
CA GLY A 28 5.31 -6.08 7.12
C GLY A 28 6.19 -7.31 7.35
N THR A 29 7.50 -7.11 7.55
CA THR A 29 8.45 -8.21 7.83
C THR A 29 8.25 -8.81 9.23
N LEU A 30 7.98 -7.99 10.25
CA LEU A 30 7.78 -8.48 11.62
C LEU A 30 6.50 -9.33 11.75
N ILE A 31 5.38 -8.83 11.25
CA ILE A 31 4.08 -9.52 11.37
C ILE A 31 4.10 -10.82 10.56
N SER A 32 4.60 -10.77 9.33
CA SER A 32 4.70 -11.96 8.48
C SER A 32 5.69 -13.00 9.01
N GLY A 33 6.81 -12.55 9.61
CA GLY A 33 7.78 -13.43 10.25
C GLY A 33 7.18 -14.18 11.45
N LEU A 34 6.43 -13.49 12.31
CA LEU A 34 5.76 -14.12 13.46
C LEU A 34 4.68 -15.12 13.02
N ILE A 35 3.88 -14.76 12.01
CA ILE A 35 2.86 -15.65 11.46
C ILE A 35 3.51 -16.86 10.79
N GLY A 36 4.55 -16.64 9.97
CA GLY A 36 5.30 -17.71 9.31
C GLY A 36 5.93 -18.66 10.32
N LEU A 37 6.54 -18.14 11.39
CA LEU A 37 7.14 -18.97 12.44
C LEU A 37 6.08 -19.81 13.18
N LYS A 38 4.89 -19.25 13.46
CA LYS A 38 3.77 -20.01 14.03
C LYS A 38 3.28 -21.11 13.11
N VAL A 39 3.18 -20.85 11.80
CA VAL A 39 2.76 -21.84 10.81
C VAL A 39 3.80 -22.96 10.69
N ILE A 40 5.09 -22.62 10.63
CA ILE A 40 6.16 -23.62 10.53
C ILE A 40 6.27 -24.42 11.84
N GLY A 41 6.12 -23.78 12.99
CA GLY A 41 6.07 -24.46 14.29
C GLY A 41 4.87 -25.39 14.43
N ALA A 42 3.74 -25.08 13.79
CA ALA A 42 2.59 -25.99 13.71
C ALA A 42 2.85 -27.19 12.79
N LEU A 43 3.67 -27.03 11.73
CA LEU A 43 4.00 -28.08 10.77
C LEU A 43 5.11 -29.03 11.24
N PHE A 44 6.16 -28.50 11.88
CA PHE A 44 7.35 -29.26 12.29
C PHE A 44 7.37 -29.61 13.79
N GLY A 45 6.38 -29.13 14.56
CA GLY A 45 6.36 -29.28 16.02
C GLY A 45 7.24 -28.24 16.72
N ILE A 46 7.00 -28.09 18.02
CA ILE A 46 7.75 -27.17 18.89
C ILE A 46 8.74 -28.01 19.71
N PRO A 47 10.03 -27.65 19.78
CA PRO A 47 10.71 -26.52 19.18
C PRO A 47 11.09 -26.78 17.72
N VAL A 48 10.85 -25.78 16.86
CA VAL A 48 11.26 -25.82 15.45
C VAL A 48 12.79 -25.83 15.41
N GLU A 49 13.38 -26.99 15.11
CA GLU A 49 14.82 -27.02 14.82
C GLU A 49 15.07 -26.13 13.60
N PRO A 50 16.08 -25.23 13.65
CA PRO A 50 16.42 -24.36 12.54
C PRO A 50 17.13 -25.15 11.43
N THR A 51 16.44 -26.14 10.89
CA THR A 51 16.84 -26.91 9.73
C THR A 51 16.80 -26.01 8.49
N LEU A 52 17.55 -26.40 7.46
CA LEU A 52 17.63 -25.65 6.21
C LEU A 52 16.24 -25.45 5.57
N VAL A 53 15.36 -26.45 5.71
CA VAL A 53 13.98 -26.44 5.24
C VAL A 53 13.12 -25.41 5.99
N SER A 54 13.22 -25.37 7.33
CA SER A 54 12.50 -24.41 8.16
C SER A 54 12.87 -22.96 7.83
N ARG A 55 14.17 -22.70 7.59
CA ARG A 55 14.65 -21.37 7.17
C ARG A 55 14.14 -20.97 5.79
N LEU A 56 14.10 -21.90 4.83
CA LEU A 56 13.61 -21.63 3.49
C LEU A 56 12.12 -21.30 3.49
N LEU A 57 11.31 -22.06 4.22
CA LEU A 57 9.87 -21.78 4.36
C LEU A 57 9.63 -20.42 5.03
N LEU A 58 10.41 -20.10 6.06
CA LEU A 58 10.27 -18.82 6.76
C LEU A 58 10.62 -17.64 5.85
N ALA A 59 11.65 -17.79 5.01
CA ALA A 59 11.98 -16.82 3.98
C ALA A 59 10.82 -16.63 2.99
N VAL A 60 10.18 -17.71 2.52
CA VAL A 60 9.02 -17.62 1.63
C VAL A 60 7.88 -16.84 2.28
N PHE A 61 7.53 -17.14 3.53
CA PHE A 61 6.49 -16.41 4.26
C PHE A 61 6.80 -14.92 4.44
N LEU A 62 8.06 -14.58 4.71
CA LEU A 62 8.51 -13.18 4.78
C LEU A 62 8.32 -12.47 3.44
N PHE A 63 8.76 -13.08 2.32
CA PHE A 63 8.56 -12.48 1.01
C PHE A 63 7.07 -12.31 0.68
N THR A 64 6.27 -13.36 0.87
CA THR A 64 4.82 -13.30 0.60
C THR A 64 4.14 -12.20 1.42
N GLY A 65 4.46 -12.09 2.72
CA GLY A 65 3.90 -11.06 3.58
C GLY A 65 4.32 -9.64 3.18
N VAL A 66 5.57 -9.45 2.77
CA VAL A 66 6.07 -8.16 2.28
C VAL A 66 5.36 -7.76 0.98
N PHE A 67 5.18 -8.69 0.03
CA PHE A 67 4.43 -8.42 -1.21
C PHE A 67 2.98 -8.03 -0.94
N VAL A 68 2.29 -8.73 -0.02
CA VAL A 68 0.91 -8.38 0.36
C VAL A 68 0.85 -7.00 1.01
N THR A 69 1.77 -6.69 1.91
CA THR A 69 1.83 -5.37 2.57
C THR A 69 2.10 -4.25 1.57
N ALA A 70 2.98 -4.49 0.58
CA ALA A 70 3.26 -3.55 -0.50
C ALA A 70 2.00 -3.28 -1.33
N LEU A 71 1.26 -4.31 -1.72
CA LEU A 71 0.01 -4.17 -2.47
C LEU A 71 -1.02 -3.34 -1.70
N ILE A 72 -1.19 -3.60 -0.40
CA ILE A 72 -2.13 -2.85 0.45
C ILE A 72 -1.75 -1.37 0.48
N PHE A 73 -0.47 -1.04 0.66
CA PHE A 73 -0.01 0.35 0.69
C PHE A 73 -0.22 1.05 -0.65
N VAL A 74 0.11 0.40 -1.76
CA VAL A 74 -0.07 0.95 -3.11
C VAL A 74 -1.55 1.20 -3.39
N ILE A 75 -2.40 0.20 -3.15
CA ILE A 75 -3.85 0.33 -3.36
C ILE A 75 -4.40 1.46 -2.50
N ALA A 76 -4.10 1.47 -1.20
CA ALA A 76 -4.57 2.51 -0.29
C ALA A 76 -4.10 3.91 -0.73
N GLY A 77 -2.83 4.04 -1.10
CA GLY A 77 -2.26 5.29 -1.60
C GLY A 77 -2.88 5.79 -2.90
N THR A 78 -3.10 4.88 -3.85
CA THR A 78 -3.78 5.21 -5.11
C THR A 78 -5.23 5.60 -4.85
N THR A 79 -5.95 4.89 -3.98
CA THR A 79 -7.34 5.24 -3.62
C THR A 79 -7.43 6.61 -2.97
N ILE A 80 -6.52 6.91 -2.03
CA ILE A 80 -6.48 8.23 -1.36
C ILE A 80 -6.10 9.32 -2.37
N GLY A 81 -5.08 9.11 -3.20
CA GLY A 81 -4.66 10.06 -4.24
C GLY A 81 -5.77 10.35 -5.26
N TRP A 82 -6.54 9.32 -5.62
CA TRP A 82 -7.71 9.46 -6.48
C TRP A 82 -8.83 10.26 -5.79
N LEU A 83 -9.12 9.97 -4.53
CA LEU A 83 -10.13 10.69 -3.72
C LEU A 83 -9.81 12.19 -3.62
N VAL A 84 -8.55 12.52 -3.33
CA VAL A 84 -8.08 13.92 -3.25
C VAL A 84 -8.20 14.60 -4.62
N GLY A 85 -7.83 13.91 -5.70
CA GLY A 85 -7.99 14.42 -7.06
C GLY A 85 -9.46 14.72 -7.42
N LEU A 86 -10.40 13.89 -6.96
CA LEU A 86 -11.84 14.06 -7.21
C LEU A 86 -12.42 15.26 -6.44
N LEU A 87 -11.96 15.47 -5.19
CA LEU A 87 -12.33 16.65 -4.39
C LEU A 87 -11.83 17.95 -5.04
N ILE A 88 -10.59 17.96 -5.54
CA ILE A 88 -10.00 19.12 -6.22
C ILE A 88 -10.75 19.43 -7.53
N ASP A 89 -11.02 18.42 -8.36
CA ASP A 89 -11.80 18.61 -9.60
C ASP A 89 -13.21 19.13 -9.30
N GLY A 90 -13.84 18.69 -8.20
CA GLY A 90 -15.13 19.19 -7.72
C GLY A 90 -15.09 20.68 -7.32
N LEU A 91 -14.05 21.10 -6.60
CA LEU A 91 -13.85 22.50 -6.20
C LEU A 91 -13.57 23.42 -7.40
N ILE A 92 -12.75 22.97 -8.35
CA ILE A 92 -12.42 23.73 -9.57
C ILE A 92 -13.65 23.89 -10.47
N LYS A 93 -14.47 22.84 -10.64
CA LYS A 93 -15.75 22.94 -11.38
C LYS A 93 -16.70 23.95 -10.74
N ARG A 94 -16.76 23.97 -9.41
CA ARG A 94 -17.61 24.91 -8.66
C ARG A 94 -17.14 26.36 -8.83
N GLN A 95 -15.84 26.62 -8.82
CA GLN A 95 -15.31 27.96 -9.08
C GLN A 95 -15.58 28.45 -10.50
N ARG A 96 -15.49 27.57 -11.52
CA ARG A 96 -15.85 27.94 -12.90
C ARG A 96 -17.33 28.25 -13.07
N ALA A 97 -18.22 27.49 -12.43
CA ALA A 97 -19.65 27.76 -12.45
C ALA A 97 -20.01 29.09 -11.77
N VAL A 98 -19.31 29.44 -10.67
CA VAL A 98 -19.50 30.72 -9.98
C VAL A 98 -18.94 31.90 -10.78
N ALA A 99 -17.81 31.72 -11.48
CA ALA A 99 -17.23 32.76 -12.33
C ALA A 99 -18.10 33.09 -13.56
N ILE A 100 -18.72 32.08 -14.19
CA ILE A 100 -19.64 32.29 -15.33
C ILE A 100 -20.91 33.02 -14.88
N LYS A 101 -21.44 32.71 -13.69
CA LYS A 101 -22.62 33.39 -13.14
C LYS A 101 -22.36 34.84 -12.70
N LYS A 102 -21.10 35.25 -12.59
CA LYS A 102 -20.69 36.61 -12.22
C LYS A 102 -20.39 37.49 -13.45
N ALA A 103 -20.31 36.90 -14.63
CA ALA A 103 -20.08 37.57 -15.91
C ALA A 103 -21.38 37.79 -16.71
N HIS A 104 -22.53 37.43 -16.13
CA HIS A 104 -23.87 37.57 -16.70
C HIS A 104 -24.77 38.31 -15.73
#